data_AF-A0A4Q2YBU9-F1
#
_entry.id   AF-A0A4Q2YBU9-F1
#
_cell.length_a   1.000
_cell.length_b   1.000
_cell.length_c   1.000
_cell.angle_alpha   90.00
_cell.angle_beta   90.00
_cell.angle_gamma   90.00
#
_symmetry.space_group_name_H-M   'P 1'
#
loop_
_entity.id
_entity.type
_entity.pdbx_description
1 polymer ?
#
loop_
_entity_poly.entity_id
_entity_poly.type
_entity_poly.pdbx_seq_one_letter_code
_entity_poly.pdbx_strand_id
1 'polypeptide(L)'
;MNPSCAALLVLLMATAVASAATPAQDAPVPRQDVAEPSVDALISDLSSESYAVREKATLKLWALGEPVVGELRKAATGDDPEVAFRASKLIRDIEHFITPDTDPELIQQVEDYKTALPKNKADIFRKIAMKRGWHQLLKLYAAETDPVVLGDLLDQAYGAAIIGAREKLVAGKQDEARKFLEMAPRDARSLMALACFHRAHGTLEEERIKAAGGPADWKAALARVAGDTAGAAEASREAGDAKLAAAMDLFNGRFLPWLDLVREVEGDSTRKLYMDVVAGRWDPEQKENGKAALLRLSSEVTDSRDEETRNRAAWNLFLAGYPDLAEAALPKAPLQQKVDYLSSLERYDEAFSAFGLDPANLDLNGWVEEKFGNYLNQKRFTDERARDESSEAELELRR
;
A
#
# COMPACT_ATOMS: atom_id res chain seq x y z
N MET A 1 40.21 -36.83 -32.75
CA MET A 1 40.79 -36.71 -31.39
C MET A 1 39.68 -37.09 -30.42
N ASN A 2 39.21 -38.34 -30.36
CA ASN A 2 39.83 -39.57 -29.84
C ASN A 2 40.30 -39.48 -28.37
N PRO A 3 40.11 -40.52 -27.53
CA PRO A 3 38.83 -40.97 -26.96
C PRO A 3 38.98 -41.60 -25.53
N SER A 4 37.89 -42.19 -25.00
CA SER A 4 37.82 -43.46 -24.21
C SER A 4 38.65 -43.72 -22.94
N CYS A 5 37.97 -44.23 -21.89
CA CYS A 5 38.23 -45.49 -21.14
C CYS A 5 37.12 -45.65 -20.08
N ALA A 6 36.22 -46.64 -20.01
CA ALA A 6 36.25 -48.11 -20.15
C ALA A 6 36.78 -48.88 -18.92
N ALA A 7 36.03 -49.95 -18.57
CA ALA A 7 36.28 -51.07 -17.63
C ALA A 7 36.02 -50.79 -16.12
N LEU A 8 35.12 -51.44 -15.37
CA LEU A 8 34.66 -52.85 -15.22
C LEU A 8 35.59 -53.73 -14.34
N LEU A 9 35.10 -54.14 -13.14
CA LEU A 9 35.28 -55.42 -12.40
C LEU A 9 34.88 -55.20 -10.91
N VAL A 10 33.82 -55.79 -10.33
CA VAL A 10 33.55 -57.20 -9.93
C VAL A 10 34.18 -57.63 -8.59
N LEU A 11 33.26 -57.94 -7.65
CA LEU A 11 33.30 -58.82 -6.47
C LEU A 11 34.30 -58.57 -5.32
N LEU A 12 33.76 -58.42 -4.09
CA LEU A 12 33.92 -59.49 -3.09
C LEU A 12 32.79 -59.48 -2.04
N MET A 13 32.37 -60.70 -1.69
CA MET A 13 31.34 -61.05 -0.73
C MET A 13 31.67 -60.70 0.73
N ALA A 14 30.64 -60.40 1.51
CA ALA A 14 30.56 -60.86 2.90
C ALA A 14 29.08 -61.13 3.26
N THR A 15 28.76 -62.42 3.32
CA THR A 15 27.51 -63.00 3.80
C THR A 15 27.37 -62.84 5.31
N ALA A 16 26.28 -62.25 5.78
CA ALA A 16 25.81 -62.42 7.15
C ALA A 16 24.46 -63.14 7.10
N VAL A 17 24.46 -64.39 7.57
CA VAL A 17 23.28 -65.22 7.79
C VAL A 17 22.60 -64.74 9.07
N ALA A 18 21.41 -64.16 8.94
CA ALA A 18 20.50 -63.96 10.05
C ALA A 18 19.17 -64.65 9.73
N SER A 19 18.90 -65.71 10.48
CA SER A 19 17.71 -66.53 10.43
C SER A 19 16.47 -65.71 10.76
N ALA A 20 15.65 -65.39 9.76
CA ALA A 20 14.34 -64.79 9.96
C ALA A 20 13.33 -65.89 10.32
N ALA A 21 12.87 -65.87 11.57
CA ALA A 21 11.69 -66.59 12.01
C ALA A 21 10.47 -66.04 11.26
N THR A 22 9.72 -66.94 10.62
CA THR A 22 8.44 -66.65 9.97
C THR A 22 7.43 -66.14 11.00
N PRO A 23 6.92 -64.91 10.90
CA PRO A 23 5.74 -64.53 11.66
C PRO A 23 4.52 -65.19 11.02
N ALA A 24 3.70 -65.80 11.86
CA ALA A 24 2.41 -66.34 11.50
C ALA A 24 1.57 -65.29 10.76
N GLN A 25 0.97 -65.72 9.65
CA GLN A 25 -0.06 -65.00 8.93
C GLN A 25 -1.29 -64.88 9.83
N ASP A 26 -1.39 -63.78 10.56
CA ASP A 26 -2.67 -63.35 11.12
C ASP A 26 -3.56 -62.92 9.95
N ALA A 27 -4.65 -63.66 9.77
CA ALA A 27 -5.71 -63.31 8.84
C ALA A 27 -6.20 -61.88 9.12
N PRO A 28 -6.42 -61.02 8.10
CA PRO A 28 -6.98 -59.71 8.33
C PRO A 28 -8.41 -59.88 8.83
N VAL A 29 -8.65 -59.53 10.10
CA VAL A 29 -9.99 -59.28 10.61
C VAL A 29 -10.59 -58.18 9.73
N PRO A 30 -11.79 -58.37 9.15
CA PRO A 30 -12.42 -57.32 8.37
C PRO A 30 -12.64 -56.11 9.28
N ARG A 31 -11.95 -55.00 8.99
CA ARG A 31 -12.32 -53.71 9.54
C ARG A 31 -13.70 -53.42 8.97
N GLN A 32 -14.72 -53.46 9.82
CA GLN A 32 -16.02 -52.93 9.47
C GLN A 32 -15.82 -51.45 9.14
N ASP A 33 -15.98 -51.09 7.88
CA ASP A 33 -16.12 -49.72 7.44
C ASP A 33 -17.40 -49.18 8.10
N VAL A 34 -17.25 -48.57 9.27
CA VAL A 34 -18.33 -47.84 9.92
C VAL A 34 -18.55 -46.61 9.04
N ALA A 35 -19.54 -46.70 8.15
CA ALA A 35 -19.96 -45.59 7.31
C ALA A 35 -20.11 -44.33 8.18
N GLU A 36 -19.47 -43.24 7.78
CA GLU A 36 -19.60 -42.00 8.54
C GLU A 36 -21.07 -41.57 8.58
N PRO A 37 -21.60 -41.21 9.77
CA PRO A 37 -22.99 -40.79 9.89
C PRO A 37 -23.25 -39.57 9.02
N SER A 38 -24.39 -39.58 8.31
CA SER A 38 -24.80 -38.46 7.46
C SER A 38 -25.03 -37.18 8.27
N VAL A 39 -24.99 -36.02 7.59
CA VAL A 39 -25.27 -34.71 8.22
C VAL A 39 -26.65 -34.70 8.89
N ASP A 40 -27.67 -35.27 8.26
CA ASP A 40 -29.02 -35.37 8.84
C ASP A 40 -29.05 -36.22 10.11
N ALA A 41 -28.32 -37.33 10.13
CA ALA A 41 -28.20 -38.17 11.32
C ALA A 41 -27.49 -37.43 12.45
N LEU A 42 -26.43 -36.68 12.13
CA LEU A 42 -25.73 -35.86 13.11
C LEU A 42 -26.61 -34.72 13.65
N ILE A 43 -27.44 -34.11 12.82
CA ILE A 43 -28.39 -33.07 13.25
C ILE A 43 -29.45 -33.68 14.17
N SER A 44 -30.00 -34.85 13.83
CA SER A 44 -30.94 -35.56 14.71
C SER A 44 -30.30 -35.94 16.05
N ASP A 45 -29.01 -36.30 16.06
CA ASP A 45 -28.29 -36.65 17.27
C ASP A 45 -28.04 -35.46 18.20
N LEU A 46 -28.28 -34.21 17.77
CA LEU A 46 -28.15 -33.02 18.61
C LEU A 46 -29.18 -32.97 19.76
N SER A 47 -30.35 -33.61 19.64
CA SER A 47 -31.31 -33.77 20.74
C SER A 47 -31.34 -35.18 21.34
N SER A 48 -30.36 -36.03 21.02
CA SER A 48 -30.26 -37.37 21.63
C SER A 48 -30.31 -37.29 23.15
N GLU A 49 -31.03 -38.18 23.84
CA GLU A 49 -31.05 -38.24 25.31
C GLU A 49 -29.64 -38.48 25.91
N SER A 50 -28.77 -39.16 25.18
CA SER A 50 -27.39 -39.42 25.59
C SER A 50 -26.50 -38.19 25.37
N TYR A 51 -25.98 -37.63 26.47
CA TYR A 51 -25.03 -36.52 26.42
C TYR A 51 -23.82 -36.81 25.52
N ALA A 52 -23.27 -38.04 25.59
CA ALA A 52 -22.13 -38.43 24.79
C ALA A 52 -22.43 -38.46 23.29
N VAL A 53 -23.67 -38.80 22.90
CA VAL A 53 -24.11 -38.78 21.50
C VAL A 53 -24.25 -37.33 21.02
N ARG A 54 -24.92 -36.46 21.81
CA ARG A 54 -25.05 -35.03 21.50
C ARG A 54 -23.69 -34.36 21.31
N GLU A 55 -22.76 -34.63 22.22
CA GLU A 55 -21.42 -34.01 22.19
C GLU A 55 -20.63 -34.48 20.97
N LYS A 56 -20.67 -35.78 20.67
CA LYS A 56 -20.03 -36.35 19.48
C LYS A 56 -20.61 -35.78 18.19
N ALA A 57 -21.94 -35.63 18.12
CA ALA A 57 -22.61 -35.03 16.97
C ALA A 57 -22.23 -33.56 16.80
N THR A 58 -22.20 -32.80 17.91
CA THR A 58 -21.78 -31.40 17.95
C THR A 58 -20.36 -31.25 17.40
N LEU A 59 -19.39 -32.01 17.93
CA LEU A 59 -17.99 -31.92 17.48
C LEU A 59 -17.82 -32.31 16.00
N LYS A 60 -18.57 -33.30 15.52
CA LYS A 60 -18.52 -33.71 14.11
C LYS A 60 -19.08 -32.64 13.18
N LEU A 61 -20.27 -32.11 13.49
CA LEU A 61 -20.87 -31.00 12.72
C LEU A 61 -19.97 -29.77 12.74
N TRP A 62 -19.36 -29.47 13.89
CA TRP A 62 -18.42 -28.37 14.01
C TRP A 62 -17.18 -28.56 13.13
N ALA A 63 -16.59 -29.76 13.14
CA ALA A 63 -15.43 -30.09 12.32
C ALA A 63 -15.71 -30.05 10.81
N LEU A 64 -16.96 -30.29 10.39
CA LEU A 64 -17.37 -30.18 8.99
C LEU A 64 -17.36 -28.70 8.51
N GLY A 65 -17.67 -27.73 9.37
CA GLY A 65 -17.54 -26.30 9.08
C GLY A 65 -18.60 -25.72 8.12
N GLU A 66 -18.19 -24.78 7.27
CA GLU A 66 -19.09 -24.03 6.37
C GLU A 66 -20.07 -24.90 5.53
N PRO A 67 -19.68 -26.05 4.96
CA PRO A 67 -20.57 -26.89 4.16
C PRO A 67 -21.87 -27.33 4.85
N VAL A 68 -21.89 -27.44 6.19
CA VAL A 68 -23.09 -27.87 6.93
C VAL A 68 -23.96 -26.70 7.40
N VAL A 69 -23.53 -25.45 7.24
CA VAL A 69 -24.27 -24.27 7.72
C VAL A 69 -25.67 -24.19 7.11
N GLY A 70 -25.85 -24.57 5.85
CA GLY A 70 -27.15 -24.59 5.19
C GLY A 70 -28.17 -25.52 5.88
N GLU A 71 -27.76 -26.74 6.22
CA GLU A 71 -28.63 -27.70 6.93
C GLU A 71 -28.82 -27.31 8.39
N LEU A 72 -27.78 -26.80 9.05
CA LEU A 72 -27.89 -26.26 10.40
C LEU A 72 -28.88 -25.09 10.47
N ARG A 73 -28.93 -24.20 9.47
CA ARG A 73 -29.92 -23.10 9.43
C ARG A 73 -31.35 -23.62 9.38
N LYS A 74 -31.61 -24.70 8.62
CA LYS A 74 -32.94 -25.34 8.58
C LYS A 74 -33.28 -25.92 9.96
N ALA A 75 -32.34 -26.62 10.57
CA ALA A 75 -32.49 -27.20 11.90
C ALA A 75 -32.71 -26.14 12.99
N ALA A 76 -32.04 -24.98 12.89
CA ALA A 76 -32.18 -23.84 13.79
C ALA A 76 -33.60 -23.22 13.78
N THR A 77 -34.35 -23.40 12.70
CA THR A 77 -35.74 -22.93 12.56
C THR A 77 -36.79 -24.03 12.79
N GLY A 78 -36.37 -25.24 13.17
CA GLY A 78 -37.25 -26.38 13.36
C GLY A 78 -38.02 -26.36 14.69
N ASP A 79 -38.89 -27.36 14.86
CA ASP A 79 -39.79 -27.45 16.02
C ASP A 79 -39.12 -27.98 17.31
N ASP A 80 -38.01 -28.71 17.19
CA ASP A 80 -37.26 -29.22 18.35
C ASP A 80 -36.39 -28.11 18.97
N PRO A 81 -36.71 -27.64 20.21
CA PRO A 81 -36.01 -26.50 20.80
C PRO A 81 -34.53 -26.78 21.11
N GLU A 82 -34.16 -28.02 21.46
CA GLU A 82 -32.78 -28.38 21.80
C GLU A 82 -31.92 -28.45 20.53
N VAL A 83 -32.44 -29.06 19.46
CA VAL A 83 -31.80 -29.04 18.13
C VAL A 83 -31.66 -27.60 17.66
N ALA A 84 -32.72 -26.80 17.74
CA ALA A 84 -32.71 -25.42 17.28
C ALA A 84 -31.65 -24.57 18.01
N PHE A 85 -31.55 -24.71 19.34
CA PHE A 85 -30.56 -24.03 20.16
C PHE A 85 -29.12 -24.44 19.80
N ARG A 86 -28.84 -25.75 19.70
CA ARG A 86 -27.49 -26.26 19.37
C ARG A 86 -27.07 -25.93 17.94
N ALA A 87 -27.99 -26.05 16.99
CA ALA A 87 -27.74 -25.69 15.60
C ALA A 87 -27.41 -24.19 15.49
N SER A 88 -28.17 -23.33 16.18
CA SER A 88 -27.90 -21.89 16.24
C SER A 88 -26.51 -21.58 16.80
N LYS A 89 -26.11 -22.29 17.87
CA LYS A 89 -24.77 -22.16 18.46
C LYS A 89 -23.67 -22.60 17.48
N LEU A 90 -23.84 -23.75 16.82
CA LEU A 90 -22.88 -24.27 15.84
C LEU A 90 -22.73 -23.34 14.62
N ILE A 91 -23.83 -22.81 14.08
CA ILE A 91 -23.79 -21.83 12.99
C ILE A 91 -22.90 -20.65 13.39
N ARG A 92 -23.16 -20.07 14.56
CA ARG A 92 -22.37 -18.95 15.08
C ARG A 92 -20.89 -19.30 15.20
N ASP A 93 -20.58 -20.44 15.80
CA ASP A 93 -19.19 -20.85 16.04
C ASP A 93 -18.45 -21.08 14.70
N ILE A 94 -19.10 -21.73 13.73
CA ILE A 94 -18.57 -21.93 12.37
C ILE A 94 -18.36 -20.60 11.64
N GLU A 95 -19.36 -19.72 11.63
CA GLU A 95 -19.31 -18.44 10.92
C GLU A 95 -18.18 -17.53 11.41
N HIS A 96 -17.86 -17.58 12.71
CA HIS A 96 -16.78 -16.81 13.33
C HIS A 96 -15.47 -17.60 13.43
N PHE A 97 -15.37 -18.77 12.79
CA PHE A 97 -14.17 -19.63 12.83
C PHE A 97 -13.74 -20.01 14.26
N ILE A 98 -14.67 -20.01 15.21
CA ILE A 98 -14.44 -20.57 16.54
C ILE A 98 -14.37 -22.07 16.35
N THR A 99 -13.38 -22.71 16.94
CA THR A 99 -13.15 -24.16 16.93
C THR A 99 -13.17 -24.68 18.37
N PRO A 100 -13.28 -26.00 18.60
CA PRO A 100 -13.20 -26.56 19.95
C PRO A 100 -11.92 -26.16 20.70
N ASP A 101 -10.83 -25.92 19.97
CA ASP A 101 -9.52 -25.55 20.53
C ASP A 101 -9.31 -24.03 20.65
N THR A 102 -10.32 -23.22 20.33
CA THR A 102 -10.21 -21.76 20.42
C THR A 102 -10.15 -21.30 21.88
N ASP A 103 -9.18 -20.42 22.19
CA ASP A 103 -9.01 -19.84 23.53
C ASP A 103 -10.35 -19.24 24.04
N PRO A 104 -10.85 -19.66 25.22
CA PRO A 104 -12.08 -19.13 25.79
C PRO A 104 -12.11 -17.60 25.92
N GLU A 105 -10.95 -16.97 26.17
CA GLU A 105 -10.84 -15.51 26.23
C GLU A 105 -11.08 -14.88 24.84
N LEU A 106 -10.58 -15.53 23.77
CA LEU A 106 -10.85 -15.10 22.40
C LEU A 106 -12.34 -15.27 22.05
N ILE A 107 -12.98 -16.35 22.48
CA ILE A 107 -14.43 -16.53 22.32
C ILE A 107 -15.18 -15.39 23.01
N GLN A 108 -14.82 -15.05 24.25
CA GLN A 108 -15.45 -13.96 24.98
C GLN A 108 -15.26 -12.61 24.27
N GLN A 109 -14.06 -12.34 23.74
CA GLN A 109 -13.80 -11.10 22.98
C GLN A 109 -14.67 -10.99 21.72
N VAL A 110 -14.92 -12.10 21.02
CA VAL A 110 -15.83 -12.12 19.86
C VAL A 110 -17.27 -11.79 20.28
N GLU A 111 -17.72 -12.26 21.44
CA GLU A 111 -19.05 -11.92 21.96
C GLU A 111 -19.14 -10.48 22.46
N ASP A 112 -18.11 -10.02 23.18
CA ASP A 112 -18.01 -8.64 23.66
C ASP A 112 -18.09 -7.65 22.49
N TYR A 113 -17.48 -7.98 21.35
CA TYR A 113 -17.52 -7.13 20.15
C TYR A 113 -18.95 -6.83 19.69
N LYS A 114 -19.84 -7.82 19.71
CA LYS A 114 -21.22 -7.69 19.21
C LYS A 114 -22.06 -6.72 20.03
N THR A 115 -21.78 -6.63 21.33
CA THR A 115 -22.52 -5.80 22.29
C THR A 115 -21.79 -4.49 22.63
N ALA A 116 -20.54 -4.35 22.18
CA ALA A 116 -19.72 -3.19 22.45
C ALA A 116 -20.22 -1.92 21.74
N LEU A 117 -20.09 -0.79 22.43
CA LEU A 117 -20.24 0.53 21.83
C LEU A 117 -19.15 0.75 20.75
N PRO A 118 -19.43 1.52 19.68
CA PRO A 118 -18.49 1.77 18.58
C PRO A 118 -17.06 2.12 19.03
N LYS A 119 -16.93 3.05 19.98
CA LYS A 119 -15.63 3.48 20.54
C LYS A 119 -14.79 2.37 21.21
N ASN A 120 -15.41 1.28 21.64
CA ASN A 120 -14.74 0.17 22.32
C ASN A 120 -14.34 -0.95 21.35
N LYS A 121 -14.91 -0.98 20.13
CA LYS A 121 -14.71 -2.07 19.16
C LYS A 121 -13.26 -2.18 18.70
N ALA A 122 -12.57 -1.06 18.51
CA ALA A 122 -11.15 -1.03 18.14
C ALA A 122 -10.23 -1.68 19.18
N ASP A 123 -10.54 -1.50 20.48
CA ASP A 123 -9.76 -2.11 21.57
C ASP A 123 -10.00 -3.63 21.64
N ILE A 124 -11.22 -4.09 21.38
CA ILE A 124 -11.54 -5.52 21.29
C ILE A 124 -10.83 -6.16 20.10
N PHE A 125 -10.84 -5.50 18.93
CA PHE A 125 -10.07 -5.93 17.76
C PHE A 125 -8.58 -6.14 18.07
N ARG A 126 -7.98 -5.18 18.80
CA ARG A 126 -6.58 -5.27 19.23
C ARG A 126 -6.33 -6.47 20.15
N LYS A 127 -7.23 -6.76 21.08
CA LYS A 127 -7.10 -7.92 22.00
C LYS A 127 -7.17 -9.25 21.24
N ILE A 128 -8.11 -9.36 20.30
CA ILE A 128 -8.23 -10.53 19.42
C ILE A 128 -6.96 -10.70 18.57
N ALA A 129 -6.41 -9.59 18.05
CA ALA A 129 -5.16 -9.59 17.29
C ALA A 129 -3.97 -10.11 18.12
N MET A 130 -3.84 -9.70 19.39
CA MET A 130 -2.79 -10.19 20.29
C MET A 130 -2.87 -11.70 20.51
N LYS A 131 -4.08 -12.28 20.46
CA LYS A 131 -4.33 -13.73 20.53
C LYS A 131 -4.25 -14.42 19.17
N ARG A 132 -3.87 -13.70 18.11
CA ARG A 132 -3.75 -14.20 16.72
C ARG A 132 -5.08 -14.73 16.16
N GLY A 133 -6.21 -14.17 16.61
CA GLY A 133 -7.55 -14.48 16.12
C GLY A 133 -7.82 -13.86 14.74
N TRP A 134 -6.98 -14.14 13.75
CA TRP A 134 -7.01 -13.47 12.45
C TRP A 134 -8.31 -13.73 11.67
N HIS A 135 -8.82 -14.96 11.69
CA HIS A 135 -10.09 -15.28 11.03
C HIS A 135 -11.26 -14.54 11.68
N GLN A 136 -11.29 -14.52 13.01
CA GLN A 136 -12.32 -13.86 13.79
C GLN A 136 -12.37 -12.37 13.46
N LEU A 137 -11.21 -11.71 13.37
CA LEU A 137 -11.15 -10.29 13.00
C LEU A 137 -11.73 -10.03 11.62
N LEU A 138 -11.37 -10.83 10.63
CA LEU A 138 -11.85 -10.64 9.27
C LEU A 138 -13.35 -10.91 9.15
N LYS A 139 -13.86 -11.90 9.88
CA LYS A 139 -15.31 -12.19 9.95
C LYS A 139 -16.08 -11.09 10.65
N LEU A 140 -15.58 -10.59 11.79
CA LEU A 140 -16.20 -9.47 12.49
C LEU A 140 -16.18 -8.19 11.64
N TYR A 141 -15.08 -7.93 10.93
CA TYR A 141 -14.98 -6.80 10.01
C TYR A 141 -15.98 -6.93 8.85
N ALA A 142 -16.07 -8.11 8.22
CA ALA A 142 -17.00 -8.36 7.12
C ALA A 142 -18.47 -8.27 7.54
N ALA A 143 -18.78 -8.52 8.82
CA ALA A 143 -20.13 -8.39 9.38
C ALA A 143 -20.45 -6.98 9.90
N GLU A 144 -19.46 -6.08 9.98
CA GLU A 144 -19.67 -4.72 10.48
C GLU A 144 -20.36 -3.84 9.44
N THR A 145 -21.34 -3.05 9.88
CA THR A 145 -22.14 -2.19 9.00
C THR A 145 -21.97 -0.70 9.28
N ASP A 146 -21.43 -0.33 10.45
CA ASP A 146 -21.18 1.08 10.77
C ASP A 146 -19.95 1.59 9.99
N PRO A 147 -20.11 2.59 9.10
CA PRO A 147 -19.02 3.06 8.24
C PRO A 147 -17.89 3.74 9.03
N VAL A 148 -18.19 4.35 10.19
CA VAL A 148 -17.16 4.96 11.04
C VAL A 148 -16.31 3.86 11.67
N VAL A 149 -16.95 2.83 12.19
CA VAL A 149 -16.26 1.67 12.76
C VAL A 149 -15.45 0.93 11.69
N LEU A 150 -16.01 0.70 10.51
CA LEU A 150 -15.29 0.11 9.39
C LEU A 150 -14.03 0.90 9.05
N GLY A 151 -14.12 2.23 8.99
CA GLY A 151 -12.96 3.11 8.78
C GLY A 151 -11.88 2.93 9.85
N ASP A 152 -12.27 2.92 11.13
CA ASP A 152 -11.36 2.77 12.26
C ASP A 152 -10.69 1.38 12.31
N LEU A 153 -11.36 0.35 11.80
CA LEU A 153 -10.88 -1.04 11.83
C LEU A 153 -10.14 -1.45 10.55
N LEU A 154 -10.21 -0.66 9.48
CA LEU A 154 -9.69 -1.01 8.16
C LEU A 154 -8.22 -1.46 8.19
N ASP A 155 -7.35 -0.70 8.85
CA ASP A 155 -5.91 -1.02 8.91
C ASP A 155 -5.62 -2.26 9.76
N GLN A 156 -6.41 -2.48 10.82
CA GLN A 156 -6.28 -3.68 11.66
C GLN A 156 -6.74 -4.93 10.89
N ALA A 157 -7.84 -4.83 10.16
CA ALA A 157 -8.36 -5.92 9.32
C ALA A 157 -7.40 -6.24 8.17
N TYR A 158 -6.87 -5.23 7.47
CA TYR A 158 -5.82 -5.41 6.47
C TYR A 158 -4.58 -6.11 7.08
N GLY A 159 -4.11 -5.63 8.23
CA GLY A 159 -2.99 -6.24 8.94
C GLY A 159 -3.24 -7.71 9.28
N ALA A 160 -4.42 -8.05 9.79
CA ALA A 160 -4.83 -9.41 10.11
C ALA A 160 -4.81 -10.34 8.88
N ALA A 161 -5.32 -9.87 7.73
CA ALA A 161 -5.27 -10.63 6.49
C ALA A 161 -3.83 -10.92 6.03
N ILE A 162 -2.97 -9.90 6.03
CA ILE A 162 -1.57 -10.05 5.59
C ILE A 162 -0.77 -10.94 6.55
N ILE A 163 -0.91 -10.75 7.86
CA ILE A 163 -0.20 -11.54 8.87
C ILE A 163 -0.69 -13.00 8.83
N GLY A 164 -2.01 -13.20 8.82
CA GLY A 164 -2.61 -14.53 8.70
C GLY A 164 -2.15 -15.26 7.44
N ALA A 165 -2.17 -14.60 6.28
CA ALA A 165 -1.68 -15.18 5.04
C ALA A 165 -0.19 -15.55 5.11
N ARG A 166 0.65 -14.68 5.66
CA ARG A 166 2.10 -14.94 5.83
C ARG A 166 2.38 -16.16 6.70
N GLU A 167 1.67 -16.30 7.82
CA GLU A 167 1.83 -17.47 8.70
C GLU A 167 1.51 -18.78 7.98
N LYS A 168 0.46 -18.78 7.15
CA LYS A 168 0.09 -19.95 6.36
C LYS A 168 1.10 -20.24 5.25
N LEU A 169 1.65 -19.21 4.60
CA LEU A 169 2.73 -19.35 3.64
C LEU A 169 3.99 -19.96 4.27
N VAL A 170 4.40 -19.50 5.46
CA VAL A 170 5.54 -20.07 6.20
C VAL A 170 5.30 -21.54 6.54
N ALA A 171 4.06 -21.92 6.83
CA ALA A 171 3.66 -23.31 7.08
C ALA A 171 3.45 -24.15 5.80
N GLY A 172 3.72 -23.62 4.60
CA GLY A 172 3.52 -24.32 3.33
C GLY A 172 2.05 -24.49 2.92
N LYS A 173 1.12 -23.80 3.59
CA LYS A 173 -0.33 -23.90 3.39
C LYS A 173 -0.84 -22.79 2.47
N GLN A 174 -0.51 -22.89 1.18
CA GLN A 174 -0.82 -21.85 0.18
C GLN A 174 -2.33 -21.58 0.04
N ASP A 175 -3.15 -22.62 0.03
CA ASP A 175 -4.62 -22.45 -0.09
C ASP A 175 -5.22 -21.73 1.12
N GLU A 176 -4.72 -22.00 2.33
CA GLU A 176 -5.15 -21.27 3.53
C GLU A 176 -4.69 -19.81 3.49
N ALA A 177 -3.48 -19.54 2.97
CA ALA A 177 -2.98 -18.18 2.80
C ALA A 177 -3.84 -17.37 1.82
N ARG A 178 -4.23 -17.99 0.71
CA ARG A 178 -5.14 -17.38 -0.27
C ARG A 178 -6.46 -16.96 0.38
N LYS A 179 -7.08 -17.86 1.16
CA LYS A 179 -8.35 -17.57 1.87
C LYS A 179 -8.25 -16.32 2.75
N PHE A 180 -7.14 -16.13 3.46
CA PHE A 180 -6.93 -14.92 4.25
C PHE A 180 -6.93 -13.64 3.41
N LEU A 181 -6.30 -13.67 2.24
CA LEU A 181 -6.26 -12.52 1.32
C LEU A 181 -7.63 -12.29 0.66
N GLU A 182 -8.42 -13.34 0.42
CA GLU A 182 -9.80 -13.24 -0.08
C GLU A 182 -10.77 -12.66 0.97
N MET A 183 -10.52 -12.91 2.26
CA MET A 183 -11.29 -12.35 3.38
C MET A 183 -10.87 -10.92 3.76
N ALA A 184 -9.82 -10.38 3.16
CA ALA A 184 -9.32 -9.04 3.46
C ALA A 184 -10.39 -7.97 3.12
N PRO A 185 -10.34 -6.78 3.76
CA PRO A 185 -11.18 -5.66 3.37
C PRO A 185 -11.13 -5.40 1.87
N ARG A 186 -12.25 -5.09 1.23
CA ARG A 186 -12.27 -4.84 -0.22
C ARG A 186 -11.77 -3.43 -0.55
N ASP A 187 -10.48 -3.17 -0.35
CA ASP A 187 -9.78 -1.94 -0.70
C ASP A 187 -8.64 -2.19 -1.69
N ALA A 188 -8.10 -1.11 -2.28
CA ALA A 188 -7.06 -1.21 -3.29
C ALA A 188 -5.80 -1.95 -2.80
N ARG A 189 -5.45 -1.81 -1.51
CA ARG A 189 -4.28 -2.46 -0.91
C ARG A 189 -4.48 -3.97 -0.80
N SER A 190 -5.64 -4.40 -0.33
CA SER A 190 -5.99 -5.82 -0.17
C SER A 190 -6.11 -6.52 -1.52
N LEU A 191 -6.77 -5.88 -2.49
CA LEU A 191 -6.86 -6.41 -3.85
C LEU A 191 -5.45 -6.53 -4.46
N MET A 192 -4.58 -5.53 -4.31
CA MET A 192 -3.19 -5.65 -4.76
C MET A 192 -2.45 -6.82 -4.08
N ALA A 193 -2.64 -7.04 -2.78
CA ALA A 193 -2.00 -8.14 -2.08
C ALA A 193 -2.45 -9.51 -2.63
N LEU A 194 -3.75 -9.69 -2.88
CA LEU A 194 -4.29 -10.90 -3.51
C LEU A 194 -3.78 -11.08 -4.94
N ALA A 195 -3.75 -10.01 -5.75
CA ALA A 195 -3.19 -10.07 -7.11
C ALA A 195 -1.70 -10.44 -7.11
N CYS A 196 -0.91 -9.86 -6.19
CA CYS A 196 0.50 -10.22 -5.99
C CYS A 196 0.68 -11.69 -5.58
N PHE A 197 -0.21 -12.22 -4.74
CA PHE A 197 -0.22 -13.65 -4.41
C PHE A 197 -0.40 -14.51 -5.66
N HIS A 198 -1.39 -14.18 -6.51
CA HIS A 198 -1.60 -14.90 -7.77
C HIS A 198 -0.40 -14.83 -8.71
N ARG A 199 0.25 -13.66 -8.82
CA ARG A 199 1.50 -13.52 -9.59
C ARG A 199 2.62 -14.40 -9.05
N ALA A 200 2.83 -14.40 -7.74
CA ALA A 200 3.88 -15.19 -7.10
C ALA A 200 3.66 -16.72 -7.25
N HIS A 201 2.41 -17.15 -7.40
CA HIS A 201 2.04 -18.56 -7.55
C HIS A 201 1.76 -18.96 -9.02
N GLY A 202 2.02 -18.10 -9.98
CA GLY A 202 1.84 -18.40 -11.41
C GLY A 202 0.38 -18.53 -11.87
N THR A 203 -0.60 -18.10 -11.07
CA THR A 203 -2.04 -18.20 -11.36
C THR A 203 -2.66 -16.88 -11.80
N LEU A 204 -1.85 -15.84 -12.02
CA LEU A 204 -2.34 -14.50 -12.38
C LEU A 204 -3.19 -14.49 -13.65
N GLU A 205 -2.77 -15.19 -14.70
CA GLU A 205 -3.48 -15.17 -15.98
C GLU A 205 -4.81 -15.93 -15.91
N GLU A 206 -4.84 -17.07 -15.23
CA GLU A 206 -6.08 -17.79 -14.95
C GLU A 206 -7.08 -16.91 -14.19
N GLU A 207 -6.59 -16.15 -13.22
CA GLU A 207 -7.41 -15.25 -12.43
C GLU A 207 -7.89 -14.04 -13.25
N ARG A 208 -7.07 -13.51 -14.17
CA ARG A 208 -7.49 -12.47 -15.12
C ARG A 208 -8.62 -12.95 -16.04
N ILE A 209 -8.54 -14.18 -16.54
CA ILE A 209 -9.59 -14.78 -17.36
C ILE A 209 -10.89 -14.90 -16.55
N LYS A 210 -10.82 -15.39 -15.30
CA LYS A 210 -11.99 -15.49 -14.40
C LYS A 210 -12.60 -14.12 -14.10
N ALA A 211 -11.75 -13.11 -13.91
CA ALA A 211 -12.16 -11.76 -13.55
C ALA A 211 -12.69 -10.93 -14.72
N ALA A 212 -12.66 -11.42 -15.97
CA ALA A 212 -13.04 -10.64 -17.16
C ALA A 212 -14.46 -10.05 -17.09
N GLY A 213 -15.42 -10.81 -16.55
CA GLY A 213 -16.79 -10.35 -16.28
C GLY A 213 -17.04 -9.91 -14.83
N GLY A 214 -15.97 -9.80 -14.04
CA GLY A 214 -16.03 -9.50 -12.62
C GLY A 214 -15.94 -8.00 -12.30
N PRO A 215 -15.84 -7.66 -11.00
CA PRO A 215 -15.73 -6.29 -10.53
C PRO A 215 -14.53 -5.54 -11.11
N ALA A 216 -14.73 -4.26 -11.46
CA ALA A 216 -13.73 -3.42 -12.12
C ALA A 216 -12.49 -3.13 -11.26
N ASP A 217 -12.66 -2.95 -9.95
CA ASP A 217 -11.58 -2.79 -8.98
C ASP A 217 -10.63 -4.00 -8.95
N TRP A 218 -11.18 -5.22 -9.08
CA TRP A 218 -10.39 -6.44 -9.14
C TRP A 218 -9.63 -6.57 -10.47
N LYS A 219 -10.30 -6.30 -11.59
CA LYS A 219 -9.65 -6.21 -12.90
C LYS A 219 -8.48 -5.23 -12.89
N ALA A 220 -8.67 -4.05 -12.28
CA ALA A 220 -7.62 -3.04 -12.16
C ALA A 220 -6.42 -3.53 -11.34
N ALA A 221 -6.64 -4.18 -10.20
CA ALA A 221 -5.57 -4.73 -9.37
C ALA A 221 -4.76 -5.81 -10.12
N LEU A 222 -5.43 -6.74 -10.81
CA LEU A 222 -4.79 -7.78 -11.61
C LEU A 222 -3.98 -7.20 -12.77
N ALA A 223 -4.55 -6.25 -13.52
CA ALA A 223 -3.86 -5.60 -14.64
C ALA A 223 -2.60 -4.85 -14.17
N ARG A 224 -2.68 -4.13 -13.04
CA ARG A 224 -1.53 -3.47 -12.43
C ARG A 224 -0.41 -4.44 -12.09
N VAL A 225 -0.74 -5.57 -11.46
CA VAL A 225 0.25 -6.59 -11.09
C VAL A 225 0.84 -7.29 -12.32
N ALA A 226 0.07 -7.42 -13.40
CA ALA A 226 0.52 -7.93 -14.69
C ALA A 226 1.44 -6.95 -15.45
N GLY A 227 1.48 -5.67 -15.05
CA GLY A 227 2.18 -4.62 -15.80
C GLY A 227 1.39 -4.13 -17.02
N ASP A 228 0.11 -4.48 -17.12
CA ASP A 228 -0.82 -4.02 -18.15
C ASP A 228 -1.38 -2.65 -17.76
N THR A 229 -0.61 -1.60 -18.03
CA THR A 229 -0.97 -0.21 -17.69
C THR A 229 -2.19 0.28 -18.46
N ALA A 230 -2.44 -0.22 -19.67
CA ALA A 230 -3.60 0.15 -20.46
C ALA A 230 -4.89 -0.46 -19.89
N GLY A 231 -4.88 -1.77 -19.64
CA GLY A 231 -6.01 -2.46 -18.99
C GLY A 231 -6.27 -1.97 -17.58
N ALA A 232 -5.20 -1.63 -16.82
CA ALA A 232 -5.34 -1.00 -15.52
C ALA A 232 -6.05 0.35 -15.59
N ALA A 233 -5.68 1.22 -16.54
CA ALA A 233 -6.33 2.51 -16.72
C ALA A 233 -7.82 2.37 -17.07
N GLU A 234 -8.17 1.44 -17.95
CA GLU A 234 -9.56 1.15 -18.33
C GLU A 234 -10.39 0.64 -17.16
N ALA A 235 -9.90 -0.41 -16.49
CA ALA A 235 -10.60 -1.00 -15.35
C ALA A 235 -10.72 0.00 -14.17
N SER A 236 -9.72 0.87 -13.95
CA SER A 236 -9.83 1.94 -12.94
C SER A 236 -10.89 2.98 -13.30
N ARG A 237 -11.05 3.34 -14.59
CA ARG A 237 -12.16 4.22 -15.01
C ARG A 237 -13.52 3.58 -14.78
N GLU A 238 -13.66 2.30 -15.12
CA GLU A 238 -14.89 1.53 -14.88
C GLU A 238 -15.20 1.41 -13.38
N ALA A 239 -14.17 1.32 -12.53
CA ALA A 239 -14.30 1.31 -11.08
C ALA A 239 -14.57 2.70 -10.46
N GLY A 240 -14.54 3.78 -11.25
CA GLY A 240 -14.69 5.15 -10.76
C GLY A 240 -13.45 5.73 -10.06
N ASP A 241 -12.28 5.07 -10.15
CA ASP A 241 -11.02 5.58 -9.59
C ASP A 241 -10.28 6.43 -10.63
N ALA A 242 -10.73 7.69 -10.77
CA ALA A 242 -10.18 8.64 -11.72
C ALA A 242 -8.68 8.93 -11.49
N LYS A 243 -8.25 8.94 -10.21
CA LYS A 243 -6.85 9.22 -9.86
C LYS A 243 -5.93 8.08 -10.30
N LEU A 244 -6.33 6.84 -10.03
CA LEU A 244 -5.56 5.68 -10.47
C LEU A 244 -5.58 5.55 -12.00
N ALA A 245 -6.73 5.76 -12.64
CA ALA A 245 -6.83 5.77 -14.10
C ALA A 245 -5.87 6.78 -14.73
N ALA A 246 -5.89 8.03 -14.27
CA ALA A 246 -5.00 9.08 -14.77
C ALA A 246 -3.51 8.77 -14.53
N ALA A 247 -3.19 8.17 -13.37
CA ALA A 247 -1.82 7.72 -13.08
C ALA A 247 -1.38 6.59 -14.02
N MET A 248 -2.26 5.64 -14.33
CA MET A 248 -1.97 4.56 -15.29
C MET A 248 -1.82 5.12 -16.72
N ASP A 249 -2.65 6.11 -17.08
CA ASP A 249 -2.57 6.81 -18.36
C ASP A 249 -1.23 7.54 -18.56
N LEU A 250 -0.68 8.12 -17.50
CA LEU A 250 0.66 8.74 -17.53
C LEU A 250 1.73 7.73 -17.98
N PHE A 251 1.70 6.49 -17.47
CA PHE A 251 2.62 5.43 -17.90
C PHE A 251 2.42 5.00 -19.35
N ASN A 252 1.22 5.21 -19.91
CA ASN A 252 0.91 4.98 -21.32
C ASN A 252 1.20 6.20 -22.21
N GLY A 253 1.84 7.25 -21.68
CA GLY A 253 2.11 8.50 -22.42
C GLY A 253 0.89 9.41 -22.61
N ARG A 254 -0.23 9.12 -21.94
CA ARG A 254 -1.45 9.95 -21.91
C ARG A 254 -1.46 10.80 -20.65
N PHE A 255 -0.84 11.97 -20.71
CA PHE A 255 -0.65 12.86 -19.55
C PHE A 255 -1.85 13.82 -19.31
N LEU A 256 -2.71 14.06 -20.32
CA LEU A 256 -3.83 15.01 -20.19
C LEU A 256 -4.80 14.66 -19.05
N PRO A 257 -5.27 13.41 -18.87
CA PRO A 257 -6.17 13.07 -17.77
C PRO A 257 -5.57 13.39 -16.40
N TRP A 258 -4.26 13.23 -16.25
CA TRP A 258 -3.55 13.62 -15.03
C TRP A 258 -3.50 15.13 -14.84
N LEU A 259 -3.20 15.88 -15.90
CA LEU A 259 -3.19 17.34 -15.86
C LEU A 259 -4.57 17.89 -15.50
N ASP A 260 -5.64 17.37 -16.08
CA ASP A 260 -7.01 17.79 -15.78
C ASP A 260 -7.35 17.58 -14.30
N LEU A 261 -7.02 16.41 -13.75
CA LEU A 261 -7.27 16.07 -12.34
C LEU A 261 -6.50 16.99 -11.37
N VAL A 262 -5.22 17.26 -11.66
CA VAL A 262 -4.43 18.17 -10.82
C VAL A 262 -4.92 19.62 -10.97
N ARG A 263 -5.33 20.03 -12.17
CA ARG A 263 -5.84 21.38 -12.44
C ARG A 263 -7.12 21.70 -11.66
N GLU A 264 -8.01 20.73 -11.46
CA GLU A 264 -9.27 20.93 -10.73
C GLU A 264 -9.05 21.34 -9.27
N VAL A 265 -8.08 20.71 -8.60
CA VAL A 265 -7.75 20.98 -7.19
C VAL A 265 -6.68 22.07 -7.03
N GLU A 266 -6.08 22.52 -8.13
CA GLU A 266 -5.08 23.57 -8.10
C GLU A 266 -5.71 24.91 -7.66
N GLY A 267 -5.07 25.59 -6.71
CA GLY A 267 -5.52 26.90 -6.21
C GLY A 267 -4.83 28.06 -6.93
N ASP A 268 -3.61 27.84 -7.42
CA ASP A 268 -2.80 28.87 -8.06
C ASP A 268 -3.18 29.07 -9.54
N SER A 269 -3.66 30.27 -9.87
CA SER A 269 -4.04 30.63 -11.23
C SER A 269 -2.88 30.57 -12.23
N THR A 270 -1.66 30.94 -11.82
CA THR A 270 -0.47 30.89 -12.69
C THR A 270 -0.08 29.44 -12.99
N ARG A 271 -0.28 28.54 -12.02
CA ARG A 271 -0.06 27.11 -12.18
C ARG A 271 -1.08 26.45 -13.11
N LYS A 272 -2.34 26.90 -13.09
CA LYS A 272 -3.35 26.49 -14.09
C LYS A 272 -2.98 26.94 -15.50
N LEU A 273 -2.54 28.19 -15.66
CA LEU A 273 -2.05 28.68 -16.96
C LEU A 273 -0.87 27.85 -17.47
N TYR A 274 0.09 27.51 -16.61
CA TYR A 274 1.15 26.56 -16.95
C TYR A 274 0.62 25.23 -17.47
N MET A 275 -0.36 24.63 -16.77
CA MET A 275 -0.96 23.37 -17.19
C MET A 275 -1.64 23.48 -18.56
N ASP A 276 -2.30 24.60 -18.86
CA ASP A 276 -2.91 24.84 -20.18
C ASP A 276 -1.86 25.04 -21.28
N VAL A 277 -0.75 25.72 -20.99
CA VAL A 277 0.42 25.85 -21.89
C VAL A 277 0.98 24.47 -22.22
N VAL A 278 1.16 23.63 -21.20
CA VAL A 278 1.60 22.25 -21.34
C VAL A 278 0.57 21.48 -22.17
N ALA A 279 -0.71 21.46 -21.80
CA ALA A 279 -1.75 20.74 -22.53
C ALA A 279 -1.77 21.07 -24.03
N GLY A 280 -1.70 22.36 -24.39
CA GLY A 280 -1.69 22.80 -25.79
C GLY A 280 -0.47 22.41 -26.62
N ARG A 281 0.62 21.92 -26.00
CA ARG A 281 1.79 21.38 -26.73
C ARG A 281 1.62 19.95 -27.17
N TRP A 282 0.92 19.16 -26.36
CA TRP A 282 0.77 17.75 -26.63
C TRP A 282 -0.60 17.41 -27.24
N ASP A 283 -1.60 18.27 -27.07
CA ASP A 283 -2.92 18.10 -27.67
C ASP A 283 -3.19 19.19 -28.72
N PRO A 284 -3.30 18.82 -30.01
CA PRO A 284 -3.66 19.75 -31.07
C PRO A 284 -4.98 20.50 -30.81
N GLU A 285 -5.94 19.88 -30.13
CA GLU A 285 -7.24 20.52 -29.81
C GLU A 285 -7.09 21.63 -28.76
N GLN A 286 -6.10 21.50 -27.86
CA GLN A 286 -5.81 22.50 -26.83
C GLN A 286 -4.80 23.56 -27.26
N LYS A 287 -4.31 23.51 -28.51
CA LYS A 287 -3.22 24.37 -28.99
C LYS A 287 -3.50 25.86 -28.83
N GLU A 288 -4.71 26.32 -29.17
CA GLU A 288 -5.08 27.73 -29.06
C GLU A 288 -5.28 28.16 -27.60
N ASN A 289 -5.81 27.27 -26.75
CA ASN A 289 -5.90 27.50 -25.31
C ASN A 289 -4.51 27.65 -24.69
N GLY A 290 -3.57 26.78 -25.05
CA GLY A 290 -2.18 26.85 -24.59
C GLY A 290 -1.47 28.13 -25.01
N LYS A 291 -1.70 28.61 -26.24
CA LYS A 291 -1.17 29.92 -26.68
C LYS A 291 -1.76 31.08 -25.88
N ALA A 292 -3.07 31.08 -25.66
CA ALA A 292 -3.73 32.10 -24.86
C ALA A 292 -3.21 32.10 -23.41
N ALA A 293 -2.99 30.92 -22.84
CA ALA A 293 -2.41 30.77 -21.51
C ALA A 293 -0.96 31.26 -21.45
N LEU A 294 -0.15 31.00 -22.48
CA LEU A 294 1.23 31.51 -22.57
C LEU A 294 1.27 33.03 -22.58
N LEU A 295 0.39 33.67 -23.35
CA LEU A 295 0.27 35.13 -23.40
C LEU A 295 -0.11 35.70 -22.04
N ARG A 296 -1.08 35.09 -21.36
CA ARG A 296 -1.48 35.50 -19.99
C ARG A 296 -0.33 35.35 -19.01
N LEU A 297 0.35 34.21 -19.01
CA LEU A 297 1.48 33.97 -18.12
C LEU A 297 2.62 34.97 -18.36
N SER A 298 2.87 35.34 -19.62
CA SER A 298 3.84 36.38 -19.98
C SER A 298 3.42 37.76 -19.48
N SER A 299 2.14 38.12 -19.55
CA SER A 299 1.64 39.38 -18.99
C SER A 299 1.72 39.42 -17.46
N GLU A 300 1.51 38.30 -16.77
CA GLU A 300 1.66 38.24 -15.31
C GLU A 300 3.11 38.54 -14.88
N VAL A 301 4.10 38.13 -15.66
CA VAL A 301 5.51 38.47 -15.41
C VAL A 301 5.77 39.97 -15.49
N THR A 302 5.25 40.65 -16.52
CA THR A 302 5.58 42.06 -16.77
C THR A 302 4.69 43.03 -16.01
N ASP A 303 3.40 42.72 -15.89
CA ASP A 303 2.36 43.70 -15.56
C ASP A 303 1.81 43.53 -14.13
N SER A 304 1.98 42.35 -13.53
CA SER A 304 1.44 42.08 -12.18
C SER A 304 2.12 42.95 -11.12
N ARG A 305 1.32 43.54 -10.24
CA ARG A 305 1.82 44.34 -9.10
C ARG A 305 2.25 43.46 -7.94
N ASP A 306 1.69 42.26 -7.84
CA ASP A 306 2.03 41.29 -6.81
C ASP A 306 3.34 40.57 -7.16
N GLU A 307 4.32 40.66 -6.26
CA GLU A 307 5.64 40.06 -6.44
C GLU A 307 5.57 38.54 -6.48
N GLU A 308 4.74 37.93 -5.62
CA GLU A 308 4.58 36.49 -5.57
C GLU A 308 4.01 35.95 -6.88
N THR A 309 2.98 36.59 -7.43
CA THR A 309 2.40 36.25 -8.72
C THR A 309 3.40 36.43 -9.87
N ARG A 310 4.17 37.53 -9.93
CA ARG A 310 5.24 37.68 -10.94
C ARG A 310 6.25 36.54 -10.86
N ASN A 311 6.72 36.22 -9.66
CA ASN A 311 7.71 35.17 -9.43
C ASN A 311 7.18 33.79 -9.81
N ARG A 312 5.95 33.45 -9.42
CA ARG A 312 5.31 32.18 -9.82
C ARG A 312 5.11 32.10 -11.33
N ALA A 313 4.68 33.19 -11.98
CA ALA A 313 4.54 33.24 -13.43
C ALA A 313 5.88 33.01 -14.15
N ALA A 314 6.96 33.64 -13.69
CA ALA A 314 8.30 33.45 -14.22
C ALA A 314 8.78 31.99 -14.04
N TRP A 315 8.60 31.39 -12.86
CA TRP A 315 8.92 29.97 -12.63
C TRP A 315 8.12 29.03 -13.53
N ASN A 316 6.84 29.30 -13.72
CA ASN A 316 5.98 28.53 -14.60
C ASN A 316 6.39 28.67 -16.08
N LEU A 317 6.90 29.83 -16.52
CA LEU A 317 7.50 30.00 -17.85
C LEU A 317 8.82 29.23 -17.99
N PHE A 318 9.68 29.21 -16.95
CA PHE A 318 10.87 28.37 -16.94
C PHE A 318 10.52 26.88 -17.06
N LEU A 319 9.56 26.40 -16.28
CA LEU A 319 9.08 25.01 -16.35
C LEU A 319 8.46 24.70 -17.71
N ALA A 320 7.77 25.67 -18.30
CA ALA A 320 7.27 25.57 -19.66
C ALA A 320 8.40 25.73 -20.70
N GLY A 321 9.67 25.93 -20.35
CA GLY A 321 10.76 26.04 -21.32
C GLY A 321 10.70 27.33 -22.17
N TYR A 322 10.23 28.43 -21.59
CA TYR A 322 10.29 29.78 -22.17
C TYR A 322 11.15 30.72 -21.31
N PRO A 323 12.47 30.48 -21.20
CA PRO A 323 13.35 31.28 -20.35
C PRO A 323 13.37 32.75 -20.75
N ASP A 324 13.38 33.08 -22.05
CA ASP A 324 13.39 34.47 -22.53
C ASP A 324 12.19 35.29 -22.00
N LEU A 325 11.02 34.65 -21.92
CA LEU A 325 9.80 35.29 -21.40
C LEU A 325 9.84 35.39 -19.87
N ALA A 326 10.42 34.40 -19.19
CA ALA A 326 10.60 34.43 -17.74
C ALA A 326 11.61 35.51 -17.31
N GLU A 327 12.68 35.69 -18.08
CA GLU A 327 13.74 36.66 -17.80
C GLU A 327 13.26 38.12 -17.87
N ALA A 328 12.12 38.38 -18.53
CA ALA A 328 11.47 39.70 -18.48
C ALA A 328 11.09 40.14 -17.05
N ALA A 329 11.03 39.21 -16.08
CA ALA A 329 10.82 39.51 -14.66
C ALA A 329 12.08 40.05 -13.97
N LEU A 330 13.28 39.68 -14.45
CA LEU A 330 14.55 39.90 -13.74
C LEU A 330 14.82 41.37 -13.37
N PRO A 331 14.47 42.38 -14.19
CA PRO A 331 14.66 43.78 -13.79
C PRO A 331 13.90 44.20 -12.54
N LYS A 332 12.77 43.53 -12.23
CA LYS A 332 11.93 43.78 -11.05
C LYS A 332 12.16 42.76 -9.92
N ALA A 333 13.03 41.76 -10.13
CA ALA A 333 13.31 40.73 -9.15
C ALA A 333 14.24 41.26 -8.04
N PRO A 334 14.15 40.72 -6.81
CA PRO A 334 15.15 40.97 -5.78
C PRO A 334 16.57 40.67 -6.30
N LEU A 335 17.54 41.51 -5.91
CA LEU A 335 18.93 41.41 -6.37
C LEU A 335 19.51 40.01 -6.18
N GLN A 336 19.28 39.40 -5.01
CA GLN A 336 19.74 38.06 -4.69
C GLN A 336 19.24 37.03 -5.72
N GLN A 337 17.93 37.03 -5.99
CA GLN A 337 17.32 36.09 -6.94
C GLN A 337 17.86 36.30 -8.36
N LYS A 338 18.03 37.55 -8.79
CA LYS A 338 18.61 37.88 -10.09
C LYS A 338 20.03 37.35 -10.22
N VAL A 339 20.86 37.55 -9.19
CA VAL A 339 22.26 37.11 -9.16
C VAL A 339 22.35 35.59 -9.12
N ASP A 340 21.56 34.91 -8.28
CA ASP A 340 21.56 33.46 -8.16
C ASP A 340 21.21 32.81 -9.50
N TYR A 341 20.18 33.33 -10.17
CA TYR A 341 19.77 32.88 -11.49
C TYR A 341 20.89 33.06 -12.53
N LEU A 342 21.41 34.29 -12.70
CA LEU A 342 22.47 34.58 -13.68
C LEU A 342 23.74 33.76 -13.42
N SER A 343 24.13 33.60 -12.15
CA SER A 343 25.29 32.81 -11.74
C SER A 343 25.09 31.32 -12.03
N SER A 344 23.88 30.79 -11.85
CA SER A 344 23.57 29.39 -12.19
C SER A 344 23.68 29.08 -13.68
N LEU A 345 23.58 30.12 -14.53
CA LEU A 345 23.76 30.04 -15.98
C LEU A 345 25.17 30.47 -16.43
N GLU A 346 26.11 30.64 -15.49
CA GLU A 346 27.47 31.12 -15.75
C GLU A 346 27.52 32.51 -16.44
N ARG A 347 26.44 33.30 -16.34
CA ARG A 347 26.35 34.68 -16.85
C ARG A 347 26.92 35.66 -15.81
N TYR A 348 28.17 35.43 -15.41
CA TYR A 348 28.81 36.17 -14.32
C TYR A 348 28.93 37.68 -14.62
N ASP A 349 29.18 38.05 -15.88
CA ASP A 349 29.28 39.47 -16.27
C ASP A 349 27.98 40.23 -15.99
N GLU A 350 26.84 39.61 -16.28
CA GLU A 350 25.52 40.17 -16.01
C GLU A 350 25.18 40.13 -14.51
N ALA A 351 25.65 39.12 -13.78
CA ALA A 351 25.51 39.05 -12.33
C ALA A 351 26.32 40.17 -11.64
N PHE A 352 27.56 40.42 -12.06
CA PHE A 352 28.37 41.55 -11.59
C PHE A 352 27.73 42.88 -11.96
N SER A 353 27.24 43.02 -13.18
CA SER A 353 26.50 44.21 -13.62
C SER A 353 25.26 44.46 -12.75
N ALA A 354 24.59 43.40 -12.26
CA ALA A 354 23.45 43.52 -11.35
C ALA A 354 23.85 44.10 -9.97
N PHE A 355 25.08 43.88 -9.50
CA PHE A 355 25.66 44.53 -8.32
C PHE A 355 26.17 45.96 -8.58
N GLY A 356 26.07 46.44 -9.83
CA GLY A 356 26.66 47.71 -10.26
C GLY A 356 28.18 47.65 -10.44
N LEU A 357 28.76 46.46 -10.57
CA LEU A 357 30.17 46.25 -10.87
C LEU A 357 30.40 46.23 -12.38
N ASP A 358 31.55 46.75 -12.82
CA ASP A 358 32.02 46.60 -14.20
C ASP A 358 32.72 45.23 -14.35
N PRO A 359 32.16 44.28 -15.13
CA PRO A 359 32.77 42.97 -15.30
C PRO A 359 34.13 43.01 -16.02
N ALA A 360 34.41 44.05 -16.81
CA ALA A 360 35.71 44.21 -17.47
C ALA A 360 36.81 44.70 -16.50
N ASN A 361 36.42 45.27 -15.35
CA ASN A 361 37.33 45.86 -14.37
C ASN A 361 36.77 45.71 -12.94
N LEU A 362 36.81 44.48 -12.43
CA LEU A 362 36.25 44.13 -11.12
C LEU A 362 37.09 44.69 -9.96
N ASP A 363 36.62 45.76 -9.33
CA ASP A 363 37.12 46.25 -8.03
C ASP A 363 36.23 45.77 -6.87
N LEU A 364 36.36 44.50 -6.52
CA LEU A 364 35.57 43.90 -5.45
C LEU A 364 35.89 44.52 -4.08
N ASN A 365 37.15 44.88 -3.84
CA ASN A 365 37.58 45.46 -2.57
C ASN A 365 37.00 46.86 -2.39
N GLY A 366 37.10 47.72 -3.40
CA GLY A 366 36.50 49.05 -3.39
C GLY A 366 34.98 49.01 -3.26
N TRP A 367 34.33 48.06 -3.92
CA TRP A 367 32.88 47.86 -3.79
C TRP A 367 32.47 47.39 -2.39
N VAL A 368 33.20 46.45 -1.78
CA VAL A 368 32.93 45.99 -0.40
C VAL A 368 33.12 47.15 0.59
N GLU A 369 34.19 47.93 0.43
CA GLU A 369 34.44 49.10 1.26
C GLU A 369 33.35 50.18 1.10
N GLU A 370 32.88 50.43 -0.13
CA GLU A 370 31.79 51.37 -0.41
C GLU A 370 30.46 50.92 0.24
N LYS A 371 30.06 49.66 0.05
CA LYS A 371 28.75 49.16 0.50
C LYS A 371 28.71 48.81 1.98
N PHE A 372 29.81 48.29 2.52
CA PHE A 372 29.86 47.73 3.87
C PHE A 372 30.87 48.41 4.78
N GLY A 373 31.66 49.39 4.32
CA GLY A 373 32.69 50.05 5.13
C GLY A 373 32.15 50.59 6.46
N ASN A 374 30.94 51.16 6.48
CA ASN A 374 30.31 51.61 7.73
C ASN A 374 29.92 50.46 8.69
N TYR A 375 29.57 49.28 8.16
CA TYR A 375 29.30 48.08 8.95
C TYR A 375 30.58 47.39 9.42
N LEU A 376 31.61 47.33 8.58
CA LEU A 376 32.93 46.80 8.91
C LEU A 376 33.66 47.66 9.95
N ASN A 377 33.41 48.97 9.94
CA ASN A 377 33.96 49.94 10.90
C ASN A 377 33.12 50.08 12.18
N GLN A 378 31.93 49.45 12.27
CA GLN A 378 31.27 49.28 13.56
C GLN A 378 32.06 48.26 14.38
N LYS A 379 32.64 48.75 15.49
CA LYS A 379 33.49 48.11 16.51
C LYS A 379 33.11 46.72 17.08
N ARG A 380 32.19 45.96 16.48
CA ARG A 380 31.75 44.65 17.00
C ARG A 380 32.47 43.45 16.42
N PHE A 381 33.06 43.54 15.22
CA PHE A 381 33.81 42.41 14.64
C PHE A 381 35.31 42.42 14.98
N THR A 382 35.87 43.56 15.40
CA THR A 382 37.28 43.67 15.81
C THR A 382 37.51 43.30 17.27
N ASP A 383 36.49 43.38 18.13
CA ASP A 383 36.62 43.08 19.57
C ASP A 383 36.61 41.57 19.90
N GLU A 384 36.06 40.70 19.05
CA GLU A 384 36.12 39.24 19.27
C GLU A 384 37.50 38.67 18.94
N ARG A 385 38.13 39.13 17.84
CA ARG A 385 39.50 38.70 17.48
C ARG A 385 40.55 39.20 18.48
N ALA A 386 40.35 40.40 19.03
CA ALA A 386 41.20 40.95 20.08
C ALA A 386 41.02 40.26 21.45
N ARG A 387 39.86 39.63 21.71
CA ARG A 387 39.63 38.81 22.93
C ARG A 387 40.27 37.44 22.84
N ASP A 388 40.25 36.80 21.67
CA ASP A 388 40.92 35.50 21.49
C ASP A 388 42.45 35.63 21.53
N GLU A 389 43.02 36.67 20.92
CA GLU A 389 44.47 36.93 20.95
C GLU A 389 44.97 37.35 22.34
N SER A 390 44.15 38.06 23.14
CA SER A 390 44.54 38.39 24.53
C SER A 390 44.46 37.18 25.47
N SER A 391 43.52 36.25 25.22
CA SER A 391 43.41 35.00 25.98
C SER A 391 44.59 34.05 25.70
N GLU A 392 45.11 34.00 24.47
CA GLU A 392 46.30 33.20 24.16
C GLU A 392 47.57 33.80 24.78
N ALA A 393 47.71 35.13 24.77
CA ALA A 393 48.84 35.82 25.39
C ALA A 393 48.86 35.68 26.93
N GLU A 394 47.71 35.67 27.60
CA GLU A 394 47.62 35.40 29.04
C GLU A 394 47.92 33.93 29.40
N LEU A 395 47.67 32.99 28.49
CA LEU A 395 48.00 31.57 28.67
C LEU A 395 49.49 31.28 28.49
N GLU A 396 50.20 32.01 27.62
CA GLU A 396 51.65 31.89 27.46
C GLU A 396 52.43 32.54 28.61
N LEU A 397 51.92 33.61 29.23
CA LEU A 397 52.54 34.22 30.41
C LEU A 397 52.39 33.42 31.72
N ARG A 398 51.54 32.37 31.72
CA ARG A 398 51.31 31.48 32.86
C ARG A 398 51.96 30.09 32.72
N ARG A 399 52.67 29.82 31.62
CA ARG A 399 53.54 28.65 31.44
C ARG A 399 54.98 29.04 31.73
#